data_AF-A0A8J5PAK5-F1
#
_entry.id   AF-A0A8J5PAK5-F1
#
_cell.length_a   1.000
_cell.length_b   1.000
_cell.length_c   1.000
_cell.angle_alpha   90.00
_cell.angle_beta   90.00
_cell.angle_gamma   90.00
#
_symmetry.space_group_name_H-M   'P 1'
#
loop_
_entity.id
_entity.type
_entity.pdbx_description
1 polymer ?
#
loop_
_entity_poly.entity_id
_entity_poly.type
_entity_poly.pdbx_seq_one_letter_code
_entity_poly.pdbx_strand_id
1 'polypeptide(L)'
;MTDLLQILPSFPLRPFASLIPTIEQHALTTTDLLTLHPADIAKQTRLPILDLKRLIAAIQASLSDDLSPQQTLLQSAEEPKVISTLDEGLDAALGGGVPVGVITEITGESGAGKTQALLSLCLAVQLPPPHGLGREALYISTEAALATGRLAQMLNSNPILQQYDDPETRPSLDAIHSAVTPDLETQDHILDFQVPVLLSRHKIGLIILDSVAANYRAEFERQGSHGSNMAARSAELVRLGALLRDLARRHNLAVVVANQVADRFVSSSTPRHAPPRSSGVAYESPLASRGMPPPSSTNLPGTPSSSLPFALQDPDGPPPPPALMLDHQQRWFTGWGDDPHASYSLKTPSLGLVWSTQIACRIALFKRPVYGRIRQAAPVTAEDDSDLAAPTLRGWRRWMKVVFAPHAPPTGQGLDGAVEFEVTMGGLKSIKIQKAKKQ
;
A
#
# COMPACT_ATOMS: atom_id res chain seq x y z
N MET A 1 -23.83 -14.70 -19.22
CA MET A 1 -22.73 -14.98 -20.16
C MET A 1 -21.55 -15.46 -19.38
N THR A 2 -21.11 -16.69 -19.62
CA THR A 2 -19.80 -17.19 -19.14
C THR A 2 -18.69 -16.27 -19.64
N ASP A 3 -17.69 -15.99 -18.80
CA ASP A 3 -16.47 -15.22 -19.14
C ASP A 3 -15.61 -15.89 -20.23
N LEU A 4 -15.95 -17.11 -20.64
CA LEU A 4 -15.23 -17.91 -21.64
C LEU A 4 -15.00 -17.17 -22.96
N LEU A 5 -16.02 -16.50 -23.51
CA LEU A 5 -15.85 -15.73 -24.76
C LEU A 5 -15.12 -14.40 -24.55
N GLN A 6 -15.04 -13.89 -23.32
CA GLN A 6 -14.21 -12.73 -23.01
C GLN A 6 -12.72 -13.13 -22.97
N ILE A 7 -12.43 -14.33 -22.49
CA ILE A 7 -11.06 -14.86 -22.38
C ILE A 7 -10.57 -15.44 -23.70
N LEU A 8 -11.42 -16.20 -24.40
CA LEU A 8 -11.12 -16.86 -25.69
C LEU A 8 -12.18 -16.46 -26.73
N PRO A 9 -12.03 -15.30 -27.39
CA PRO A 9 -13.03 -14.79 -28.35
C PRO A 9 -13.27 -15.71 -29.55
N SER A 10 -12.26 -16.52 -29.91
CA SER A 10 -12.26 -17.46 -31.03
C SER A 10 -12.69 -18.89 -30.65
N PHE A 11 -13.11 -19.12 -29.39
CA PHE A 11 -13.40 -20.46 -28.90
C PHE A 11 -14.59 -21.13 -29.64
N PRO A 12 -14.44 -22.37 -30.13
CA PRO A 12 -15.51 -23.06 -30.85
C PRO A 12 -16.60 -23.53 -29.88
N LEU A 13 -17.66 -22.72 -29.71
CA LEU A 13 -18.79 -23.07 -28.83
C LEU A 13 -19.73 -24.14 -29.41
N ARG A 14 -19.79 -24.28 -30.74
CA ARG A 14 -20.78 -25.16 -31.42
C ARG A 14 -20.78 -26.61 -30.91
N PRO A 15 -19.63 -27.27 -30.69
CA PRO A 15 -19.60 -28.64 -30.17
C PRO A 15 -20.14 -28.79 -28.74
N PHE A 16 -20.20 -27.68 -27.99
CA PHE A 16 -20.53 -27.67 -26.57
C PHE A 16 -21.82 -26.91 -26.26
N ALA A 17 -22.60 -26.54 -27.28
CA ALA A 17 -23.79 -25.69 -27.15
C ALA A 17 -24.83 -26.22 -26.15
N SER A 18 -24.88 -27.54 -25.92
CA SER A 18 -25.75 -28.18 -24.93
C SER A 18 -25.31 -27.97 -23.48
N LEU A 19 -24.02 -27.70 -23.24
CA LEU A 19 -23.44 -27.55 -21.92
C LEU A 19 -23.45 -26.09 -21.45
N ILE A 20 -23.25 -25.15 -22.38
CA ILE A 20 -23.10 -23.71 -22.08
C ILE A 20 -24.25 -23.14 -21.23
N PRO A 21 -25.54 -23.38 -21.54
CA PRO A 21 -26.63 -22.81 -20.76
C PRO A 21 -26.61 -23.24 -19.29
N THR A 22 -26.27 -24.51 -19.03
CA THR A 22 -26.20 -25.05 -17.66
C THR A 22 -24.99 -24.50 -16.91
N ILE A 23 -23.85 -24.33 -17.58
CA ILE A 23 -22.64 -23.73 -17.01
C ILE A 23 -22.92 -22.27 -16.64
N GLU A 24 -23.57 -21.51 -17.53
CA GLU A 24 -23.99 -20.14 -17.28
C GLU A 24 -25.00 -20.02 -16.13
N GLN A 25 -25.97 -20.93 -16.06
CA GLN A 25 -26.96 -20.97 -14.98
C GLN A 25 -26.33 -21.18 -13.61
N HIS A 26 -25.24 -21.95 -13.53
CA HIS A 26 -24.48 -22.18 -12.30
C HIS A 26 -23.38 -21.15 -12.05
N ALA A 27 -23.29 -20.11 -12.89
CA ALA A 27 -22.30 -19.04 -12.81
C ALA A 27 -20.85 -19.55 -12.74
N LEU A 28 -20.55 -20.68 -13.39
CA LEU A 28 -19.20 -21.23 -13.43
C LEU A 28 -18.33 -20.40 -14.37
N THR A 29 -17.19 -19.92 -13.86
CA THR A 29 -16.20 -19.20 -14.66
C THR A 29 -15.27 -20.15 -15.40
N THR A 30 -14.55 -19.64 -16.38
CA THR A 30 -13.51 -20.38 -17.11
C THR A 30 -12.41 -20.84 -16.15
N THR A 31 -12.13 -20.05 -15.11
CA THR A 31 -11.19 -20.44 -14.04
C THR A 31 -11.74 -21.62 -13.24
N ASP A 32 -13.02 -21.61 -12.87
CA ASP A 32 -13.64 -22.73 -12.14
C ASP A 32 -13.57 -24.03 -12.96
N LEU A 33 -13.86 -23.93 -14.27
CA LEU A 33 -13.76 -25.06 -15.20
C LEU A 33 -12.33 -25.64 -15.30
N LEU A 34 -11.30 -24.82 -15.12
CA LEU A 34 -9.90 -25.23 -15.22
C LEU A 34 -9.28 -25.68 -13.89
N THR A 35 -9.80 -25.19 -12.76
CA THR A 35 -9.19 -25.36 -11.43
C THR A 35 -9.92 -26.36 -10.55
N LEU A 36 -11.24 -26.55 -10.73
CA LEU A 36 -12.00 -27.54 -9.99
C LEU A 36 -11.88 -28.93 -10.63
N HIS A 37 -12.01 -29.97 -9.81
CA HIS A 37 -12.01 -31.32 -10.33
C HIS A 37 -13.29 -31.58 -11.15
N PRO A 38 -13.22 -32.19 -12.36
CA PRO A 38 -14.39 -32.38 -13.23
C PRO A 38 -15.56 -33.14 -12.57
N ALA A 39 -15.27 -34.02 -11.61
CA ALA A 39 -16.31 -34.74 -10.87
C ALA A 39 -17.15 -33.81 -9.97
N ASP A 40 -16.55 -32.78 -9.40
CA ASP A 40 -17.23 -31.83 -8.50
C ASP A 40 -18.17 -30.94 -9.31
N ILE A 41 -17.69 -30.46 -10.46
CA ILE A 41 -18.50 -29.68 -11.40
C ILE A 41 -19.66 -30.54 -11.94
N ALA A 42 -19.40 -31.80 -12.30
CA ALA A 42 -20.45 -32.71 -12.77
C ALA A 42 -21.51 -32.97 -11.68
N LYS A 43 -21.11 -33.09 -10.42
CA LYS A 43 -22.02 -33.23 -9.29
C LYS A 43 -22.88 -31.98 -9.08
N GLN A 44 -22.29 -30.80 -9.23
CA GLN A 44 -22.99 -29.52 -9.07
C GLN A 44 -23.97 -29.25 -10.22
N THR A 45 -23.54 -29.47 -11.46
CA THR A 45 -24.29 -29.11 -12.68
C THR A 45 -25.20 -30.22 -13.20
N ARG A 46 -25.01 -31.45 -12.71
CA ARG A 46 -25.63 -32.69 -13.24
C ARG A 46 -25.31 -32.97 -14.71
N LEU A 47 -24.24 -32.38 -15.24
CA LEU A 47 -23.77 -32.64 -16.60
C LEU A 47 -22.96 -33.94 -16.68
N PRO A 48 -22.96 -34.64 -17.84
CA PRO A 48 -22.12 -35.81 -18.04
C PRO A 48 -20.64 -35.46 -17.90
N ILE A 49 -19.94 -36.16 -17.02
CA ILE A 49 -18.51 -35.89 -16.73
C ILE A 49 -17.62 -36.01 -17.97
N LEU A 50 -17.98 -36.86 -18.92
CA LEU A 50 -17.20 -37.05 -20.15
C LEU A 50 -17.29 -35.81 -21.06
N ASP A 51 -18.47 -35.22 -21.19
CA ASP A 51 -18.68 -34.03 -22.02
C ASP A 51 -18.03 -32.81 -21.36
N LEU A 52 -18.07 -32.74 -20.03
CA LEU A 52 -17.34 -31.72 -19.29
C LEU A 52 -15.82 -31.86 -19.47
N LYS A 53 -15.27 -33.07 -19.39
CA LYS A 53 -13.84 -33.32 -19.66
C LYS A 53 -13.44 -32.91 -21.08
N ARG A 54 -14.30 -33.16 -22.07
CA ARG A 54 -14.07 -32.73 -23.46
C ARG A 54 -14.08 -31.21 -23.59
N LEU A 55 -15.01 -30.53 -22.93
CA LEU A 55 -15.05 -29.07 -22.90
C LEU A 55 -13.78 -28.50 -22.26
N ILE A 56 -13.39 -29.00 -21.08
CA ILE A 56 -12.19 -28.53 -20.36
C ILE A 56 -10.93 -28.76 -21.23
N ALA A 57 -10.80 -29.93 -21.86
CA ALA A 57 -9.68 -30.22 -22.76
C ALA A 57 -9.65 -29.28 -23.97
N ALA A 58 -10.80 -28.95 -24.56
CA ALA A 58 -10.88 -27.99 -25.65
C ALA A 58 -10.50 -26.57 -25.20
N ILE A 59 -10.95 -26.14 -24.01
CA ILE A 59 -10.57 -24.85 -23.42
C ILE A 59 -9.05 -24.80 -23.20
N GLN A 60 -8.46 -25.86 -22.64
CA GLN A 60 -7.01 -25.97 -22.44
C GLN A 60 -6.24 -25.92 -23.76
N ALA A 61 -6.71 -26.62 -24.80
CA ALA A 61 -6.09 -26.60 -26.12
C ALA A 61 -6.14 -25.20 -26.77
N SER A 62 -7.30 -24.54 -26.72
CA SER A 62 -7.43 -23.17 -27.23
C SER A 62 -6.58 -22.17 -26.45
N LEU A 63 -6.47 -22.32 -25.12
CA LEU A 63 -5.53 -21.55 -24.31
C LEU A 63 -4.09 -21.81 -24.70
N SER A 64 -3.69 -23.08 -24.91
CA SER A 64 -2.32 -23.41 -25.30
C SER A 64 -1.96 -22.92 -26.70
N ASP A 65 -2.93 -22.87 -27.62
CA ASP A 65 -2.72 -22.32 -28.96
C ASP A 65 -2.60 -20.79 -28.93
N ASP A 66 -3.34 -20.12 -28.03
CA ASP A 66 -3.18 -18.67 -27.76
C ASP A 66 -1.88 -18.34 -27.03
N LEU A 67 -1.27 -19.32 -26.35
CA LEU A 67 0.07 -19.18 -25.77
C LEU A 67 1.13 -19.22 -26.88
N SER A 68 1.30 -18.07 -27.55
CA SER A 68 2.51 -17.85 -28.33
C SER A 68 3.73 -17.91 -27.40
N PRO A 69 4.76 -18.74 -27.69
CA PRO A 69 6.04 -18.61 -27.04
C PRO A 69 6.58 -17.22 -27.41
N GLN A 70 6.42 -16.25 -26.52
CA GLN A 70 7.27 -15.07 -26.57
C GLN A 70 8.69 -15.61 -26.52
N GLN A 71 9.46 -15.32 -27.58
CA GLN A 71 10.87 -15.64 -27.70
C GLN A 71 11.52 -15.45 -26.33
N THR A 72 12.25 -16.48 -25.91
CA THR A 72 13.03 -16.62 -24.68
C THR A 72 13.00 -15.37 -23.78
N LEU A 73 12.40 -15.46 -22.59
CA LEU A 73 12.46 -14.44 -21.50
C LEU A 73 13.90 -13.92 -21.16
N LEU A 74 14.92 -14.47 -21.81
CA LEU A 74 16.35 -14.17 -21.64
C LEU A 74 16.94 -13.34 -22.81
N GLN A 75 16.25 -13.15 -23.93
CA GLN A 75 16.75 -12.31 -25.02
C GLN A 75 16.27 -10.87 -24.80
N SER A 76 17.17 -10.10 -24.18
CA SER A 76 17.02 -8.69 -23.79
C SER A 76 15.70 -8.40 -23.07
N ALA A 77 15.64 -8.70 -21.77
CA ALA A 77 14.81 -7.86 -20.92
C ALA A 77 15.30 -6.43 -21.16
N GLU A 78 14.56 -5.63 -21.96
CA GLU A 78 14.73 -4.18 -21.94
C GLU A 78 14.81 -3.80 -20.45
N GLU A 79 15.85 -3.06 -20.06
CA GLU A 79 15.95 -2.59 -18.68
C GLU A 79 14.60 -1.99 -18.29
N PRO A 80 14.05 -2.36 -17.12
CA PRO A 80 12.71 -1.94 -16.75
C PRO A 80 12.65 -0.43 -16.84
N LYS A 81 11.71 0.09 -17.64
CA LYS A 81 11.53 1.54 -17.77
C LYS A 81 11.09 2.07 -16.41
N VAL A 82 11.93 2.92 -15.83
CA VAL A 82 11.72 3.51 -14.52
C VAL A 82 11.53 5.02 -14.63
N ILE A 83 10.84 5.59 -13.65
CA ILE A 83 10.74 7.02 -13.42
C ILE A 83 11.63 7.35 -12.23
N SER A 84 12.65 8.17 -12.45
CA SER A 84 13.57 8.65 -11.43
C SER A 84 12.83 9.44 -10.35
N THR A 85 13.31 9.33 -9.12
CA THR A 85 12.90 10.15 -7.97
C THR A 85 13.53 11.54 -7.99
N LEU A 86 14.41 11.81 -8.97
CA LEU A 86 15.24 13.02 -9.14
C LEU A 86 16.27 13.20 -8.02
N ASP A 87 16.68 12.10 -7.40
CA ASP A 87 17.75 12.04 -6.41
C ASP A 87 18.54 10.73 -6.55
N GLU A 88 19.86 10.84 -6.72
CA GLU A 88 20.74 9.69 -6.95
C GLU A 88 20.69 8.64 -5.83
N GLY A 89 20.55 9.07 -4.57
CA GLY A 89 20.55 8.15 -3.42
C GLY A 89 19.24 7.38 -3.30
N LEU A 90 18.12 8.07 -3.56
CA LEU A 90 16.81 7.43 -3.60
C LEU A 90 16.68 6.50 -4.82
N ASP A 91 17.16 6.91 -5.98
CA ASP A 91 17.17 6.07 -7.20
C ASP A 91 18.05 4.84 -7.02
N ALA A 92 19.24 4.98 -6.43
CA ALA A 92 20.10 3.84 -6.15
C ALA A 92 19.43 2.80 -5.25
N ALA A 93 18.66 3.24 -4.24
CA ALA A 93 17.90 2.33 -3.38
C ALA A 93 16.72 1.65 -4.10
N LEU A 94 16.14 2.31 -5.11
CA LEU A 94 15.04 1.80 -5.92
C LEU A 94 15.48 1.11 -7.21
N GLY A 95 16.78 0.85 -7.41
CA GLY A 95 17.27 0.24 -8.64
C GLY A 95 17.00 1.08 -9.89
N GLY A 96 17.11 2.42 -9.76
CA GLY A 96 16.92 3.40 -10.82
C GLY A 96 15.66 4.25 -10.68
N GLY A 97 14.62 3.77 -9.98
CA GLY A 97 13.40 4.54 -9.74
C GLY A 97 12.13 3.69 -9.67
N VAL A 98 11.00 4.32 -9.98
CA VAL A 98 9.68 3.70 -9.94
C VAL A 98 9.39 2.99 -11.28
N PRO A 99 9.15 1.67 -11.30
CA PRO A 99 8.96 0.91 -12.54
C PRO A 99 7.59 1.15 -13.18
N VAL A 100 7.53 1.10 -14.51
CA VAL A 100 6.27 1.02 -15.26
C VAL A 100 5.66 -0.38 -15.24
N GLY A 101 4.39 -0.50 -15.63
CA GLY A 101 3.72 -1.78 -15.80
C GLY A 101 3.25 -2.43 -14.49
N VAL A 102 3.54 -1.82 -13.34
CA VAL A 102 3.18 -2.31 -12.02
C VAL A 102 2.65 -1.21 -11.11
N ILE A 103 2.02 -1.62 -10.00
CA ILE A 103 1.58 -0.70 -8.94
C ILE A 103 2.68 -0.56 -7.90
N THR A 104 3.07 0.69 -7.62
CA THR A 104 3.98 1.08 -6.55
C THR A 104 3.24 1.83 -5.47
N GLU A 105 3.30 1.34 -4.24
CA GLU A 105 2.75 2.02 -3.07
C GLU A 105 3.81 2.81 -2.31
N ILE A 106 3.51 4.07 -2.00
CA ILE A 106 4.25 4.88 -1.04
C ILE A 106 3.40 5.01 0.23
N THR A 107 3.84 4.35 1.30
CA THR A 107 3.15 4.33 2.58
C THR A 107 3.94 5.07 3.66
N GLY A 108 3.25 5.64 4.65
CA GLY A 108 3.89 6.36 5.74
C GLY A 108 2.95 7.27 6.50
N GLU A 109 3.43 7.80 7.62
CA GLU A 109 2.66 8.73 8.46
C GLU A 109 2.36 10.06 7.75
N SER A 110 1.43 10.83 8.31
CA SER A 110 1.24 12.22 7.91
C SER A 110 2.54 13.01 8.06
N GLY A 111 2.90 13.83 7.07
CA GLY A 111 4.14 14.61 7.06
C GLY A 111 5.44 13.82 6.82
N ALA A 112 5.36 12.51 6.53
CA ALA A 112 6.53 11.69 6.19
C ALA A 112 7.13 12.00 4.80
N GLY A 113 6.44 12.78 3.96
CA GLY A 113 6.94 13.19 2.64
C GLY A 113 6.26 12.50 1.44
N LYS A 114 5.16 11.75 1.65
CA LYS A 114 4.45 11.02 0.57
C LYS A 114 4.06 11.92 -0.60
N THR A 115 3.24 12.93 -0.37
CA THR A 115 2.82 13.90 -1.40
C THR A 115 4.02 14.60 -2.05
N GLN A 116 5.13 14.81 -1.33
CA GLN A 116 6.33 15.41 -1.90
C GLN A 116 7.00 14.48 -2.92
N ALA A 117 7.05 13.18 -2.65
CA ALA A 117 7.51 12.17 -3.61
C ALA A 117 6.60 12.13 -4.84
N LEU A 118 5.28 12.12 -4.64
CA LEU A 118 4.29 12.06 -5.72
C LEU A 118 4.38 13.26 -6.68
N LEU A 119 4.46 14.47 -6.13
CA LEU A 119 4.62 15.69 -6.92
C LEU A 119 5.96 15.69 -7.70
N SER A 120 7.03 15.19 -7.09
CA SER A 120 8.34 15.03 -7.78
C SER A 120 8.22 14.08 -8.98
N LEU A 121 7.52 12.95 -8.81
CA LEU A 121 7.31 11.96 -9.88
C LEU A 121 6.45 12.53 -11.04
N CYS A 122 5.48 13.40 -10.77
CA CYS A 122 4.71 14.09 -11.81
C CYS A 122 5.58 14.96 -12.72
N LEU A 123 6.67 15.52 -12.20
CA LEU A 123 7.63 16.29 -12.99
C LEU A 123 8.66 15.37 -13.65
N ALA A 124 9.11 14.33 -12.94
CA ALA A 124 10.12 13.40 -13.42
C ALA A 124 9.65 12.61 -14.66
N VAL A 125 8.41 12.13 -14.69
CA VAL A 125 7.88 11.33 -15.81
C VAL A 125 7.91 12.06 -17.15
N GLN A 126 7.86 13.40 -17.12
CA GLN A 126 7.87 14.26 -18.31
C GLN A 126 9.27 14.37 -18.93
N LEU A 127 10.32 14.11 -18.15
CA LEU A 127 11.69 14.13 -18.65
C LEU A 127 11.92 12.96 -19.62
N PRO A 128 12.80 13.11 -20.62
CA PRO A 128 13.23 11.98 -21.42
C PRO A 128 14.03 10.96 -20.59
N PRO A 129 14.22 9.73 -21.11
CA PRO A 129 15.17 8.79 -20.52
C PRO A 129 16.55 9.45 -20.34
N PRO A 130 17.29 9.16 -19.24
CA PRO A 130 17.02 8.11 -18.25
C PRO A 130 16.11 8.51 -17.08
N HIS A 131 15.72 9.79 -16.95
CA HIS A 131 14.98 10.25 -15.77
C HIS A 131 13.48 9.96 -15.82
N GLY A 132 12.89 9.98 -17.02
CA GLY A 132 11.46 9.78 -17.20
C GLY A 132 11.13 9.08 -18.51
N LEU A 133 9.88 9.29 -18.95
CA LEU A 133 9.31 8.61 -20.12
C LEU A 133 9.00 9.58 -21.26
N GLY A 134 9.24 10.88 -21.11
CA GLY A 134 8.80 11.91 -22.05
C GLY A 134 7.27 11.98 -22.16
N ARG A 135 6.57 11.78 -21.04
CA ARG A 135 5.10 11.58 -21.00
C ARG A 135 4.43 12.43 -19.92
N GLU A 136 3.14 12.67 -20.11
CA GLU A 136 2.30 13.45 -19.19
C GLU A 136 1.97 12.64 -17.91
N ALA A 137 1.55 13.34 -16.86
CA ALA A 137 1.12 12.76 -15.60
C ALA A 137 -0.37 12.97 -15.35
N LEU A 138 -1.01 12.01 -14.69
CA LEU A 138 -2.36 12.15 -14.13
C LEU A 138 -2.30 12.04 -12.61
N TYR A 139 -2.82 13.05 -11.91
CA TYR A 139 -2.91 13.10 -10.46
C TYR A 139 -4.37 13.06 -10.00
N ILE A 140 -4.78 11.96 -9.39
CA ILE A 140 -6.11 11.80 -8.80
C ILE A 140 -5.96 11.96 -7.29
N SER A 141 -6.64 12.97 -6.73
CA SER A 141 -6.56 13.29 -5.30
C SER A 141 -7.88 13.01 -4.59
N THR A 142 -7.84 12.49 -3.37
CA THR A 142 -9.03 12.25 -2.55
C THR A 142 -9.32 13.36 -1.55
N GLU A 143 -8.30 14.14 -1.14
CA GLU A 143 -8.43 15.08 -0.02
C GLU A 143 -8.39 16.55 -0.47
N ALA A 144 -7.43 16.89 -1.33
CA ALA A 144 -7.17 18.29 -1.71
C ALA A 144 -6.78 18.42 -3.19
N ALA A 145 -7.05 19.58 -3.78
CA ALA A 145 -6.58 19.86 -5.14
C ALA A 145 -5.05 19.78 -5.26
N LEU A 146 -4.57 19.55 -6.48
CA LEU A 146 -3.14 19.48 -6.79
C LEU A 146 -2.42 20.76 -6.31
N ALA A 147 -1.35 20.60 -5.52
CA ALA A 147 -0.58 21.72 -4.98
C ALA A 147 0.34 22.35 -6.04
N THR A 148 -0.25 23.06 -7.01
CA THR A 148 0.47 23.67 -8.15
C THR A 148 1.58 24.62 -7.74
N GLY A 149 1.39 25.42 -6.68
CA GLY A 149 2.43 26.29 -6.14
C GLY A 149 3.66 25.50 -5.64
N ARG A 150 3.44 24.30 -5.08
CA ARG A 150 4.54 23.42 -4.66
C ARG A 150 5.25 22.78 -5.85
N LEU A 151 4.50 22.38 -6.89
CA LEU A 151 5.10 21.88 -8.14
C LEU A 151 5.96 22.95 -8.83
N ALA A 152 5.45 24.18 -8.94
CA ALA A 152 6.22 25.31 -9.49
C ALA A 152 7.51 25.55 -8.71
N GLN A 153 7.45 25.46 -7.38
CA GLN A 153 8.62 25.59 -6.52
C GLN A 153 9.64 24.47 -6.77
N MET A 154 9.21 23.21 -6.88
CA MET A 154 10.09 22.08 -7.20
C MET A 154 10.71 22.24 -8.58
N LEU A 155 9.89 22.57 -9.59
CA LEU A 155 10.30 22.81 -10.97
C LEU A 155 11.41 23.85 -11.06
N ASN A 156 11.29 24.95 -10.30
CA ASN A 156 12.24 26.06 -10.31
C ASN A 156 13.47 25.85 -9.42
N SER A 157 13.48 24.85 -8.53
CA SER A 157 14.53 24.67 -7.52
C SER A 157 15.31 23.36 -7.66
N ASN A 158 14.78 22.37 -8.38
CA ASN A 158 15.45 21.09 -8.57
C ASN A 158 16.53 21.22 -9.66
N PRO A 159 17.81 20.93 -9.36
CA PRO A 159 18.90 21.08 -10.32
C PRO A 159 18.76 20.21 -11.57
N ILE A 160 18.14 19.03 -11.48
CA ILE A 160 17.94 18.13 -12.63
C ILE A 160 16.86 18.71 -13.55
N LEU A 161 15.75 19.18 -12.99
CA LEU A 161 14.67 19.80 -13.78
C LEU A 161 15.14 21.07 -14.50
N GLN A 162 16.03 21.84 -13.87
CA GLN A 162 16.60 23.07 -14.42
C GLN A 162 17.62 22.84 -15.53
N GLN A 163 18.07 21.60 -15.79
CA GLN A 163 18.97 21.31 -16.91
C GLN A 163 18.24 21.27 -18.27
N TYR A 164 16.91 21.18 -18.25
CA TYR A 164 16.08 21.06 -19.45
C TYR A 164 15.52 22.44 -19.83
N ASP A 165 16.27 23.18 -20.66
CA ASP A 165 15.91 24.52 -21.13
C ASP A 165 15.07 24.51 -22.42
N ASP A 166 15.08 23.40 -23.16
CA ASP A 166 14.32 23.26 -24.40
C ASP A 166 12.80 23.17 -24.09
N PRO A 167 11.96 24.05 -24.67
CA PRO A 167 10.51 24.03 -24.48
C PRO A 167 9.83 22.68 -24.71
N GLU A 168 10.37 21.83 -25.59
CA GLU A 168 9.79 20.51 -25.89
C GLU A 168 10.10 19.44 -24.81
N THR A 169 11.23 19.57 -24.12
CA THR A 169 11.67 18.60 -23.10
C THR A 169 11.53 19.11 -21.67
N ARG A 170 11.32 20.42 -21.52
CA ARG A 170 11.15 21.07 -20.23
C ARG A 170 9.83 20.62 -19.58
N PRO A 171 9.88 20.09 -18.35
CA PRO A 171 8.67 19.72 -17.64
C PRO A 171 7.83 20.97 -17.33
N SER A 172 6.52 20.81 -17.40
CA SER A 172 5.55 21.88 -17.20
C SER A 172 4.38 21.43 -16.31
N LEU A 173 3.64 22.40 -15.80
CA LEU A 173 2.41 22.14 -15.06
C LEU A 173 1.24 21.78 -15.99
N ASP A 174 1.27 22.24 -17.24
CA ASP A 174 0.23 21.98 -18.23
C ASP A 174 0.20 20.50 -18.67
N ALA A 175 1.34 19.80 -18.55
CA ALA A 175 1.48 18.36 -18.78
C ALA A 175 1.07 17.49 -17.57
N ILE A 176 0.41 18.08 -16.55
CA ILE A 176 -0.12 17.38 -15.38
C ILE A 176 -1.64 17.54 -15.35
N HIS A 177 -2.34 16.45 -15.68
CA HIS A 177 -3.78 16.35 -15.53
C HIS A 177 -4.13 16.11 -14.06
N SER A 178 -5.20 16.73 -13.55
CA SER A 178 -5.63 16.52 -12.17
C SER A 178 -7.13 16.31 -12.06
N ALA A 179 -7.54 15.38 -11.20
CA ALA A 179 -8.93 15.18 -10.80
C ALA A 179 -9.03 15.05 -9.28
N VAL A 180 -10.17 15.44 -8.72
CA VAL A 180 -10.46 15.28 -7.29
C VAL A 180 -11.64 14.34 -7.13
N THR A 181 -11.49 13.32 -6.29
CA THR A 181 -12.47 12.25 -6.04
C THR A 181 -12.86 12.23 -4.56
N PRO A 182 -13.95 12.92 -4.16
CA PRO A 182 -14.33 13.08 -2.76
C PRO A 182 -14.89 11.81 -2.10
N ASP A 183 -15.28 10.83 -2.91
CA ASP A 183 -15.87 9.56 -2.47
C ASP A 183 -15.48 8.41 -3.40
N LEU A 184 -15.83 7.19 -2.97
CA LEU A 184 -15.48 5.96 -3.67
C LEU A 184 -16.21 5.81 -5.02
N GLU A 185 -17.48 6.22 -5.09
CA GLU A 185 -18.28 6.15 -6.31
C GLU A 185 -17.67 7.03 -7.42
N THR A 186 -17.29 8.27 -7.08
CA THR A 186 -16.64 9.20 -7.99
C THR A 186 -15.27 8.70 -8.41
N GLN A 187 -14.51 8.09 -7.49
CA GLN A 187 -13.23 7.46 -7.80
C GLN A 187 -13.39 6.34 -8.83
N ASP A 188 -14.33 5.43 -8.59
CA ASP A 188 -14.59 4.30 -9.48
C ASP A 188 -15.06 4.78 -10.84
N HIS A 189 -15.97 5.74 -10.89
CA HIS A 189 -16.41 6.35 -12.15
C HIS A 189 -15.26 7.01 -12.93
N ILE A 190 -14.37 7.74 -12.25
CA ILE A 190 -13.20 8.36 -12.89
C ILE A 190 -12.29 7.29 -13.47
N LEU A 191 -11.95 6.26 -12.68
CA LEU A 191 -11.02 5.21 -13.10
C LEU A 191 -11.59 4.34 -14.23
N ASP A 192 -12.88 3.99 -14.18
CA ASP A 192 -13.51 3.09 -15.14
C ASP A 192 -13.89 3.79 -16.46
N PHE A 193 -14.23 5.10 -16.44
CA PHE A 193 -14.76 5.79 -17.62
C PHE A 193 -13.92 6.99 -18.09
N GLN A 194 -13.44 7.84 -17.18
CA GLN A 194 -12.75 9.07 -17.57
C GLN A 194 -11.27 8.81 -17.90
N VAL A 195 -10.58 8.00 -17.10
CA VAL A 195 -9.17 7.66 -17.30
C VAL A 195 -8.93 7.00 -18.66
N PRO A 196 -9.70 5.98 -19.10
CA PRO A 196 -9.49 5.36 -20.41
C PRO A 196 -9.64 6.36 -21.57
N VAL A 197 -10.61 7.28 -21.48
CA VAL A 197 -10.80 8.34 -22.48
C VAL A 197 -9.60 9.30 -22.48
N LEU A 198 -9.10 9.69 -21.31
CA LEU A 198 -7.93 10.55 -21.22
C LEU A 198 -6.68 9.88 -21.81
N LEU A 199 -6.46 8.60 -21.49
CA LEU A 199 -5.35 7.78 -22.02
C LEU A 199 -5.42 7.59 -23.54
N SER A 200 -6.59 7.71 -24.16
CA SER A 200 -6.74 7.67 -25.62
C SER A 200 -6.32 8.97 -26.33
N ARG A 201 -6.29 10.08 -25.58
CA ARG A 201 -6.02 11.43 -26.11
C ARG A 201 -4.64 11.95 -25.76
N HIS A 202 -4.12 11.56 -24.60
CA HIS A 202 -2.87 12.06 -24.03
C HIS A 202 -1.88 10.93 -23.83
N LYS A 203 -0.59 11.23 -23.99
CA LYS A 203 0.48 10.25 -23.76
C LYS A 203 0.87 10.24 -22.29
N ILE A 204 0.03 9.65 -21.45
CA ILE A 204 0.26 9.60 -20.00
C ILE A 204 1.20 8.44 -19.66
N GLY A 205 2.23 8.73 -18.87
CA GLY A 205 3.23 7.78 -18.40
C GLY A 205 3.14 7.45 -16.92
N LEU A 206 2.35 8.20 -16.17
CA LEU A 206 2.20 8.06 -14.72
C LEU A 206 0.77 8.38 -14.29
N ILE A 207 0.16 7.49 -13.50
CA ILE A 207 -1.08 7.73 -12.79
C ILE A 207 -0.80 7.71 -11.28
N ILE A 208 -1.19 8.77 -10.59
CA ILE A 208 -1.09 8.89 -9.12
C ILE A 208 -2.47 8.86 -8.49
N LEU A 209 -2.64 8.08 -7.41
CA LEU A 209 -3.78 8.19 -6.49
C LEU A 209 -3.31 8.64 -5.09
N ASP A 210 -3.60 9.88 -4.69
CA ASP A 210 -3.28 10.46 -3.38
C ASP A 210 -4.56 10.79 -2.59
N SER A 211 -5.11 9.90 -1.76
CA SER A 211 -4.58 8.60 -1.35
C SER A 211 -5.63 7.51 -1.53
N VAL A 212 -5.20 6.32 -1.94
CA VAL A 212 -6.10 5.17 -2.14
C VAL A 212 -6.85 4.77 -0.86
N ALA A 213 -6.33 5.14 0.31
CA ALA A 213 -6.91 4.74 1.59
C ALA A 213 -8.03 5.65 2.10
N ALA A 214 -8.12 6.91 1.67
CA ALA A 214 -9.05 7.87 2.27
C ALA A 214 -10.51 7.44 2.05
N ASN A 215 -10.90 7.17 0.80
CA ASN A 215 -12.26 6.81 0.43
C ASN A 215 -12.66 5.43 1.00
N TYR A 216 -11.72 4.48 0.99
CA TYR A 216 -11.88 3.14 1.59
C TYR A 216 -11.79 3.10 3.12
N ARG A 217 -11.46 4.19 3.80
CA ARG A 217 -11.62 4.27 5.27
C ARG A 217 -12.96 4.89 5.60
N ALA A 218 -13.29 6.01 4.96
CA ALA A 218 -14.53 6.74 5.20
C ALA A 218 -15.78 5.88 4.95
N GLU A 219 -15.81 5.10 3.87
CA GLU A 219 -16.97 4.27 3.54
C GLU A 219 -17.18 3.12 4.55
N PHE A 220 -16.08 2.50 5.00
CA PHE A 220 -16.14 1.30 5.83
C PHE A 220 -16.25 1.61 7.33
N GLU A 221 -15.80 2.78 7.78
CA GLU A 221 -16.05 3.25 9.14
C GLU A 221 -17.51 3.68 9.34
N ARG A 222 -18.16 4.23 8.30
CA ARG A 222 -19.57 4.65 8.35
C ARG A 222 -20.56 3.49 8.47
N GLN A 223 -20.24 2.32 7.92
CA GLN A 223 -21.20 1.20 7.81
C GLN A 223 -21.22 0.23 9.00
N GLY A 224 -20.46 0.47 10.07
CA GLY A 224 -20.51 -0.33 11.29
C GLY A 224 -19.83 -1.72 11.20
N SER A 225 -19.30 -2.18 12.34
CA SER A 225 -18.41 -3.34 12.45
C SER A 225 -19.17 -4.68 12.50
N HIS A 226 -19.41 -5.35 11.37
CA HIS A 226 -19.74 -6.79 11.31
C HIS A 226 -19.04 -7.49 10.11
N GLY A 227 -18.65 -8.76 10.28
CA GLY A 227 -17.73 -9.51 9.40
C GLY A 227 -18.11 -9.63 7.91
N SER A 228 -19.37 -9.36 7.53
CA SER A 228 -19.79 -9.24 6.13
C SER A 228 -19.11 -8.08 5.39
N ASN A 229 -18.80 -6.99 6.10
CA ASN A 229 -18.20 -5.79 5.52
C ASN A 229 -16.71 -5.98 5.16
N MET A 230 -16.02 -6.91 5.82
CA MET A 230 -14.60 -7.19 5.54
C MET A 230 -14.42 -7.96 4.22
N ALA A 231 -15.34 -8.87 3.90
CA ALA A 231 -15.32 -9.61 2.64
C ALA A 231 -15.63 -8.69 1.44
N ALA A 232 -16.66 -7.84 1.56
CA ALA A 232 -16.99 -6.83 0.55
C ALA A 232 -15.82 -5.85 0.32
N ARG A 233 -15.24 -5.34 1.41
CA ARG A 233 -14.02 -4.51 1.36
C ARG A 233 -12.88 -5.20 0.62
N SER A 234 -12.67 -6.48 0.91
CA SER A 234 -11.60 -7.26 0.30
C SER A 234 -11.84 -7.43 -1.19
N ALA A 235 -13.07 -7.73 -1.60
CA ALA A 235 -13.45 -7.84 -3.01
C ALA A 235 -13.25 -6.53 -3.78
N GLU A 236 -13.62 -5.39 -3.18
CA GLU A 236 -13.43 -4.08 -3.81
C GLU A 236 -11.95 -3.70 -3.95
N LEU A 237 -11.12 -3.97 -2.93
CA LEU A 237 -9.67 -3.73 -3.02
C LEU A 237 -9.01 -4.62 -4.08
N VAL A 238 -9.47 -5.87 -4.23
CA VAL A 238 -9.04 -6.76 -5.30
C VAL A 238 -9.48 -6.23 -6.67
N ARG A 239 -10.72 -5.74 -6.80
CA ARG A 239 -11.24 -5.12 -8.04
C ARG A 239 -10.40 -3.91 -8.43
N LEU A 240 -10.15 -3.00 -7.51
CA LEU A 240 -9.30 -1.83 -7.73
C LEU A 240 -7.88 -2.23 -8.12
N GLY A 241 -7.28 -3.18 -7.39
CA GLY A 241 -5.96 -3.70 -7.69
C GLY A 241 -5.88 -4.33 -9.08
N ALA A 242 -6.91 -5.04 -9.52
CA ALA A 242 -7.01 -5.57 -10.88
C ALA A 242 -7.09 -4.46 -11.93
N LEU A 243 -7.96 -3.47 -11.73
CA LEU A 243 -8.12 -2.32 -12.62
C LEU A 243 -6.81 -1.54 -12.80
N LEU A 244 -6.14 -1.19 -11.70
CA LEU A 244 -4.89 -0.44 -11.73
C LEU A 244 -3.74 -1.23 -12.38
N ARG A 245 -3.61 -2.54 -12.11
CA ARG A 245 -2.62 -3.40 -12.77
C ARG A 245 -2.88 -3.52 -14.27
N ASP A 246 -4.15 -3.56 -14.66
CA ASP A 246 -4.56 -3.64 -16.04
C ASP A 246 -4.25 -2.33 -16.79
N LEU A 247 -4.54 -1.17 -16.19
CA LEU A 247 -4.11 0.14 -16.70
C LEU A 247 -2.59 0.23 -16.86
N ALA A 248 -1.83 -0.17 -15.83
CA ALA A 248 -0.37 -0.13 -15.84
C ALA A 248 0.22 -0.96 -17.00
N ARG A 249 -0.25 -2.20 -17.17
CA ARG A 249 0.25 -3.13 -18.19
C ARG A 249 -0.20 -2.74 -19.60
N ARG A 250 -1.50 -2.47 -19.81
CA ARG A 250 -2.04 -2.18 -21.15
C ARG A 250 -1.45 -0.91 -21.75
N HIS A 251 -1.18 0.10 -20.93
CA HIS A 251 -0.67 1.40 -21.39
C HIS A 251 0.84 1.58 -21.16
N ASN A 252 1.51 0.57 -20.59
CA ASN A 252 2.93 0.62 -20.22
C ASN A 252 3.29 1.92 -19.47
N LEU A 253 2.55 2.18 -18.38
CA LEU A 253 2.68 3.36 -17.53
C LEU A 253 2.94 2.93 -16.08
N ALA A 254 3.47 3.83 -15.25
CA ALA A 254 3.60 3.61 -13.82
C ALA A 254 2.30 3.99 -13.10
N VAL A 255 1.87 3.17 -12.15
CA VAL A 255 0.78 3.53 -11.22
C VAL A 255 1.37 3.66 -9.82
N VAL A 256 1.20 4.85 -9.22
CA VAL A 256 1.71 5.14 -7.88
C VAL A 256 0.58 5.53 -6.95
N VAL A 257 0.49 4.84 -5.81
CA VAL A 257 -0.61 5.01 -4.86
C VAL A 257 -0.05 5.43 -3.51
N ALA A 258 -0.64 6.46 -2.92
CA ALA A 258 -0.31 6.89 -1.57
C ALA A 258 -1.16 6.11 -0.56
N ASN A 259 -0.54 5.61 0.51
CA ASN A 259 -1.27 4.99 1.61
C ASN A 259 -0.86 5.59 2.95
N GLN A 260 -1.83 5.68 3.85
CA GLN A 260 -1.62 6.10 5.22
C GLN A 260 -1.40 4.87 6.11
N VAL A 261 -0.80 5.09 7.28
CA VAL A 261 -0.61 4.07 8.30
C VAL A 261 -1.50 4.34 9.51
N ALA A 262 -1.84 3.28 10.24
CA ALA A 262 -2.52 3.33 11.53
C ALA A 262 -1.61 2.76 12.61
N ASP A 263 -1.79 3.19 13.86
CA ASP A 263 -1.05 2.65 14.99
C ASP A 263 -1.50 1.23 15.33
N ARG A 264 -0.54 0.38 15.68
CA ARG A 264 -0.76 -1.01 16.07
C ARG A 264 -0.69 -1.11 17.59
N PHE A 265 -1.84 -1.36 18.20
CA PHE A 265 -1.92 -1.69 19.62
C PHE A 265 -1.73 -3.20 19.79
N VAL A 266 -0.68 -3.60 20.49
CA VAL A 266 -0.50 -5.01 20.86
C VAL A 266 -1.54 -5.31 21.96
N SER A 267 -2.48 -6.22 21.69
CA SER A 267 -3.33 -6.73 22.77
C SER A 267 -2.45 -7.50 23.73
N SER A 268 -2.28 -6.98 24.94
CA SER A 268 -1.58 -7.70 26.00
C SER A 268 -2.45 -8.87 26.46
N SER A 269 -2.44 -9.98 25.73
CA SER A 269 -2.99 -11.26 26.19
C SER A 269 -1.96 -12.08 26.97
N THR A 270 -1.03 -11.42 27.67
CA THR A 270 -0.31 -12.07 28.77
C THR A 270 -1.25 -12.07 29.98
N PRO A 271 -1.69 -13.23 30.50
CA PRO A 271 -2.31 -13.28 31.82
C PRO A 271 -1.26 -12.73 32.79
N ARG A 272 -1.51 -11.57 33.37
CA ARG A 272 -0.72 -11.11 34.51
C ARG A 272 -0.95 -12.13 35.61
N HIS A 273 -0.01 -13.05 35.82
CA HIS A 273 0.04 -13.80 37.06
C HIS A 273 0.07 -12.77 38.20
N ALA A 274 -1.04 -12.65 38.93
CA ALA A 274 -1.07 -11.89 40.15
C ALA A 274 0.04 -12.43 41.07
N PRO A 275 0.81 -11.56 41.74
CA PRO A 275 1.80 -12.04 42.70
C PRO A 275 1.07 -12.82 43.81
N PRO A 276 1.69 -13.86 44.39
CA PRO A 276 1.07 -14.61 45.47
C PRO A 276 0.82 -13.65 46.64
N ARG A 277 -0.45 -13.52 47.03
CA ARG A 277 -0.86 -12.76 48.21
C ARG A 277 -0.21 -13.42 49.43
N SER A 278 0.79 -12.76 50.01
CA SER A 278 1.24 -13.06 51.36
C SER A 278 0.08 -12.81 52.33
N SER A 279 -0.26 -13.83 53.12
CA SER A 279 -1.21 -13.79 54.21
C SER A 279 -0.77 -12.77 55.27
N GLY A 280 -1.30 -11.55 55.19
CA GLY A 280 -1.17 -10.50 56.18
C GLY A 280 -2.53 -10.21 56.80
N VAL A 281 -2.62 -10.38 58.12
CA VAL A 281 -3.80 -10.27 58.96
C VAL A 281 -4.46 -8.90 58.82
N ALA A 282 -5.79 -8.90 58.66
CA ALA A 282 -6.62 -7.70 58.63
C ALA A 282 -6.63 -7.01 59.99
N TYR A 283 -6.32 -5.72 60.00
CA TYR A 283 -6.79 -4.80 61.04
C TYR A 283 -7.77 -3.83 60.37
N GLU A 284 -9.05 -4.03 60.67
CA GLU A 284 -10.10 -3.06 60.38
C GLU A 284 -9.90 -1.81 61.26
N SER A 285 -10.08 -0.64 60.67
CA SER A 285 -10.43 0.57 61.41
C SER A 285 -11.60 1.25 60.70
N PRO A 286 -12.76 1.38 61.37
CA PRO A 286 -13.93 2.04 60.82
C PRO A 286 -13.86 3.53 61.14
N LEU A 287 -14.08 4.39 60.13
CA LEU A 287 -14.60 5.77 60.19
C LEU A 287 -13.98 6.64 59.08
N ALA A 288 -14.63 6.68 57.92
CA ALA A 288 -14.80 7.90 57.12
C ALA A 288 -15.86 7.64 56.06
N SER A 289 -17.05 8.16 56.33
CA SER A 289 -18.21 8.16 55.46
C SER A 289 -18.07 9.14 54.29
N ARG A 290 -18.63 8.73 53.14
CA ARG A 290 -19.27 9.56 52.08
C ARG A 290 -18.37 10.43 51.21
N GLY A 291 -18.08 9.90 50.02
CA GLY A 291 -17.80 10.65 48.79
C GLY A 291 -17.93 9.73 47.59
N MET A 292 -18.99 9.90 46.79
CA MET A 292 -19.19 9.21 45.51
C MET A 292 -18.01 9.45 44.55
N PRO A 293 -17.43 8.42 43.91
CA PRO A 293 -16.54 8.65 42.77
C PRO A 293 -17.36 9.02 41.52
N PRO A 294 -16.83 9.85 40.61
CA PRO A 294 -17.52 10.26 39.38
C PRO A 294 -17.68 9.07 38.42
N PRO A 295 -18.66 9.11 37.48
CA PRO A 295 -18.85 8.01 36.54
C PRO A 295 -17.62 7.87 35.65
N SER A 296 -17.23 6.61 35.46
CA SER A 296 -16.21 6.16 34.52
C SER A 296 -16.34 6.85 33.17
N SER A 297 -15.25 7.48 32.72
CA SER A 297 -15.08 7.96 31.36
C SER A 297 -15.42 6.83 30.38
N THR A 298 -16.31 7.17 29.46
CA THR A 298 -16.70 6.36 28.32
C THR A 298 -15.47 5.85 27.57
N ASN A 299 -15.29 4.52 27.58
CA ASN A 299 -14.40 3.84 26.66
C ASN A 299 -14.84 4.18 25.24
N LEU A 300 -14.04 4.96 24.52
CA LEU A 300 -14.13 5.08 23.07
C LEU A 300 -13.91 3.69 22.46
N PRO A 301 -14.76 3.21 21.52
CA PRO A 301 -14.53 1.93 20.88
C PRO A 301 -13.24 2.00 20.06
N GLY A 302 -12.28 1.13 20.40
CA GLY A 302 -11.08 0.92 19.60
C GLY A 302 -11.45 0.43 18.20
N THR A 303 -10.73 0.92 17.20
CA THR A 303 -10.86 0.46 15.81
C THR A 303 -10.53 -1.04 15.73
N PRO A 304 -11.30 -1.85 14.98
CA PRO A 304 -11.03 -3.27 14.90
C PRO A 304 -9.75 -3.48 14.08
N SER A 305 -8.76 -4.10 14.73
CA SER A 305 -7.62 -4.74 14.06
C SER A 305 -8.14 -5.73 13.02
N SER A 306 -7.50 -5.78 11.85
CA SER A 306 -7.84 -6.69 10.76
C SER A 306 -7.52 -8.14 11.13
N SER A 307 -8.34 -8.77 11.96
CA SER A 307 -8.35 -10.22 12.14
C SER A 307 -9.28 -10.83 11.09
N LEU A 308 -8.69 -11.48 10.09
CA LEU A 308 -9.43 -12.35 9.17
C LEU A 308 -10.20 -13.42 9.97
N PRO A 309 -11.44 -13.76 9.57
CA PRO A 309 -12.19 -14.87 10.15
C PRO A 309 -11.69 -16.20 9.54
N PHE A 310 -10.48 -16.61 9.87
CA PHE A 310 -10.00 -17.96 9.56
C PHE A 310 -9.23 -18.52 10.76
N ALA A 311 -9.99 -18.82 11.80
CA ALA A 311 -9.54 -19.65 12.88
C ALA A 311 -10.66 -20.66 13.19
N LEU A 312 -10.70 -21.74 12.40
CA LEU A 312 -11.11 -23.03 12.95
C LEU A 312 -9.98 -23.43 13.92
N GLN A 313 -9.93 -22.78 15.08
CA GLN A 313 -9.03 -23.14 16.15
C GLN A 313 -9.66 -24.30 16.91
N ASP A 314 -9.01 -25.44 16.84
CA ASP A 314 -9.20 -26.50 17.82
C ASP A 314 -8.69 -25.97 19.16
N PRO A 315 -9.56 -25.69 20.15
CA PRO A 315 -9.19 -24.99 21.37
C PRO A 315 -8.17 -25.75 22.23
N ASP A 316 -7.98 -27.06 21.97
CA ASP A 316 -7.08 -27.95 22.70
C ASP A 316 -5.76 -28.26 21.95
N GLY A 317 -5.54 -27.65 20.78
CA GLY A 317 -4.29 -27.82 20.01
C GLY A 317 -3.12 -26.97 20.56
N PRO A 318 -1.85 -27.39 20.37
CA PRO A 318 -0.72 -26.53 20.66
C PRO A 318 -0.81 -25.23 19.84
N PRO A 319 -0.44 -24.07 20.41
CA PRO A 319 -0.53 -22.81 19.69
C PRO A 319 0.28 -22.89 18.40
N PRO A 320 -0.20 -22.27 17.30
CA PRO A 320 0.53 -22.29 16.05
C PRO A 320 1.93 -21.71 16.24
N PRO A 321 2.94 -22.24 15.55
CA PRO A 321 4.29 -21.67 15.57
C PRO A 321 4.22 -20.17 15.34
N PRO A 322 5.02 -19.35 16.06
CA PRO A 322 5.03 -17.89 15.86
C PRO A 322 5.19 -17.50 14.40
N ALA A 323 5.93 -18.29 13.61
CA ALA A 323 6.11 -18.14 12.17
C ALA A 323 4.81 -18.05 11.36
N LEU A 324 3.75 -18.73 11.79
CA LEU A 324 2.45 -18.77 11.12
C LEU A 324 1.49 -17.69 11.61
N MET A 325 1.85 -16.95 12.66
CA MET A 325 1.02 -15.86 13.16
C MET A 325 1.14 -14.64 12.25
N LEU A 326 0.00 -14.01 11.93
CA LEU A 326 -0.03 -12.76 11.17
C LEU A 326 0.87 -11.68 11.79
N ASP A 327 0.91 -11.62 13.12
CA ASP A 327 1.75 -10.69 13.88
C ASP A 327 3.24 -10.84 13.64
N HIS A 328 3.67 -12.07 13.36
CA HIS A 328 5.02 -12.35 12.91
C HIS A 328 5.16 -11.98 11.44
N GLN A 329 4.27 -12.48 10.58
CA GLN A 329 4.32 -12.34 9.12
C GLN A 329 4.26 -10.89 8.61
N GLN A 330 3.50 -10.04 9.28
CA GLN A 330 3.27 -8.67 8.81
C GLN A 330 4.49 -7.77 8.80
N ARG A 331 5.57 -8.14 9.49
CA ARG A 331 6.83 -7.36 9.45
C ARG A 331 7.47 -7.33 8.07
N TRP A 332 7.26 -8.36 7.25
CA TRP A 332 7.88 -8.48 5.91
C TRP A 332 7.13 -7.71 4.83
N PHE A 333 5.86 -7.39 5.05
CA PHE A 333 5.08 -6.67 4.04
C PHE A 333 4.61 -5.30 4.51
N THR A 334 4.57 -4.97 5.80
CA THR A 334 4.12 -3.63 6.23
C THR A 334 5.22 -2.57 6.13
N GLY A 335 6.47 -2.97 6.35
CA GLY A 335 7.63 -2.08 6.53
C GLY A 335 7.96 -1.78 8.00
N TRP A 336 7.06 -2.08 8.93
CA TRP A 336 7.24 -1.89 10.37
C TRP A 336 7.29 -3.22 11.13
N GLY A 337 7.92 -3.23 12.30
CA GLY A 337 7.90 -4.38 13.22
C GLY A 337 8.98 -5.42 12.95
N ASP A 338 9.92 -5.12 12.06
CA ASP A 338 11.13 -5.91 11.85
C ASP A 338 12.30 -5.45 12.72
N ASP A 339 12.30 -4.21 13.23
CA ASP A 339 13.29 -3.71 14.19
C ASP A 339 13.05 -4.25 15.62
N PRO A 340 13.95 -5.11 16.16
CA PRO A 340 13.80 -5.69 17.49
C PRO A 340 14.08 -4.67 18.60
N HIS A 341 14.68 -3.52 18.27
CA HIS A 341 14.99 -2.42 19.18
C HIS A 341 14.05 -1.22 19.00
N ALA A 342 12.94 -1.40 18.27
CA ALA A 342 11.98 -0.32 18.03
C ALA A 342 11.39 0.18 19.35
N SER A 343 11.73 1.42 19.73
CA SER A 343 11.15 2.11 20.88
C SER A 343 9.91 2.94 20.53
N TYR A 344 9.37 2.78 19.31
CA TYR A 344 8.26 3.57 18.78
C TYR A 344 7.05 2.67 18.49
N SER A 345 5.86 3.27 18.51
CA SER A 345 4.62 2.56 18.20
C SER A 345 4.72 1.93 16.81
N LEU A 346 4.41 0.63 16.75
CA LEU A 346 4.34 -0.11 15.49
C LEU A 346 3.18 0.44 14.66
N LYS A 347 3.33 0.41 13.34
CA LYS A 347 2.32 0.94 12.42
C LYS A 347 2.01 -0.06 11.34
N THR A 348 0.81 0.02 10.81
CA THR A 348 0.36 -0.85 9.73
C THR A 348 -0.27 -0.02 8.62
N PRO A 349 0.14 -0.20 7.35
CA PRO A 349 -0.56 0.37 6.19
C PRO A 349 -2.04 0.00 6.20
N SER A 350 -2.91 0.96 5.96
CA SER A 350 -4.30 0.83 6.42
C SER A 350 -5.25 0.08 5.50
N LEU A 351 -4.76 -0.34 4.34
CA LEU A 351 -5.48 -1.22 3.43
C LEU A 351 -5.20 -2.72 3.70
N GLY A 352 -4.28 -3.02 4.62
CA GLY A 352 -4.06 -4.37 5.12
C GLY A 352 -3.43 -5.35 4.11
N LEU A 353 -3.53 -6.63 4.44
CA LEU A 353 -2.89 -7.71 3.68
C LEU A 353 -3.49 -7.88 2.28
N VAL A 354 -4.81 -7.76 2.14
CA VAL A 354 -5.50 -7.91 0.84
C VAL A 354 -4.94 -6.94 -0.19
N TRP A 355 -4.71 -5.68 0.20
CA TRP A 355 -4.08 -4.71 -0.67
C TRP A 355 -2.59 -4.99 -0.93
N SER A 356 -1.90 -5.51 0.07
CA SER A 356 -0.48 -5.87 -0.04
C SER A 356 -0.24 -6.94 -1.11
N THR A 357 -1.24 -7.77 -1.44
CA THR A 357 -1.17 -8.74 -2.53
C THR A 357 -1.53 -8.16 -3.91
N GLN A 358 -2.01 -6.91 -3.98
CA GLN A 358 -2.37 -6.25 -5.24
C GLN A 358 -1.24 -5.42 -5.83
N ILE A 359 -0.20 -5.11 -5.04
CA ILE A 359 0.90 -4.22 -5.43
C ILE A 359 2.19 -5.01 -5.68
N ALA A 360 3.06 -4.48 -6.54
CA ALA A 360 4.37 -5.09 -6.81
C ALA A 360 5.49 -4.44 -5.99
N CYS A 361 5.37 -3.14 -5.70
CA CYS A 361 6.36 -2.41 -4.92
C CYS A 361 5.71 -1.73 -3.72
N ARG A 362 6.39 -1.76 -2.57
CA ARG A 362 6.03 -0.98 -1.39
C ARG A 362 7.25 -0.24 -0.86
N ILE A 363 7.11 1.08 -0.78
CA ILE A 363 8.09 2.00 -0.21
C ILE A 363 7.49 2.58 1.07
N ALA A 364 8.18 2.40 2.19
CA ALA A 364 7.77 2.95 3.48
C ALA A 364 8.60 4.19 3.82
N LEU A 365 7.92 5.31 4.06
CA LEU A 365 8.51 6.56 4.51
C LEU A 365 8.35 6.71 6.02
N PHE A 366 9.47 6.77 6.72
CA PHE A 366 9.55 6.97 8.16
C PHE A 366 9.84 8.42 8.47
N LYS A 367 9.32 8.91 9.61
CA LYS A 367 9.78 10.14 10.24
C LYS A 367 10.07 9.88 11.71
N ARG A 368 11.08 10.55 12.25
CA ARG A 368 11.37 10.55 13.69
C ARG A 368 11.56 11.99 14.18
N PRO A 369 10.97 12.37 15.33
CA PRO A 369 11.19 13.68 15.90
C PRO A 369 12.63 13.81 16.38
N VAL A 370 13.22 14.99 16.20
CA VAL A 370 14.50 15.36 16.79
C VAL A 370 14.20 16.33 17.92
N TYR A 371 14.58 15.96 19.14
CA TYR A 371 14.40 16.77 20.32
C TYR A 371 15.67 17.55 20.66
N GLY A 372 15.51 18.81 21.09
CA GLY A 372 16.60 19.60 21.64
C GLY A 372 17.01 19.13 23.02
N ARG A 373 18.28 19.37 23.42
CA ARG A 373 18.72 19.15 24.80
C ARG A 373 17.94 20.07 25.74
N ILE A 374 17.45 19.52 26.84
CA ILE A 374 16.89 20.26 27.97
C ILE A 374 18.01 21.16 28.52
N ARG A 375 17.85 22.48 28.46
CA ARG A 375 18.72 23.39 29.20
C ARG A 375 18.32 23.28 30.67
N GLN A 376 19.14 22.64 31.50
CA GLN A 376 19.03 22.83 32.95
C GLN A 376 19.42 24.28 33.25
N ALA A 377 18.45 25.15 33.41
CA ALA A 377 18.68 26.52 33.85
C ALA A 377 18.44 26.59 35.36
N ALA A 378 19.55 26.72 36.12
CA ALA A 378 19.68 27.18 37.51
C ALA A 378 18.89 26.43 38.62
N PRO A 379 19.33 26.50 39.90
CA PRO A 379 18.61 25.89 41.01
C PRO A 379 17.30 26.66 41.22
N VAL A 380 16.17 25.97 41.10
CA VAL A 380 14.84 26.51 41.37
C VAL A 380 14.74 26.80 42.86
N THR A 381 14.56 28.06 43.23
CA THR A 381 14.04 28.42 44.56
C THR A 381 12.64 27.83 44.68
N ALA A 382 12.43 27.02 45.73
CA ALA A 382 11.19 26.32 46.00
C ALA A 382 10.00 27.28 45.97
N GLU A 383 9.08 27.11 45.01
CA GLU A 383 7.63 27.37 45.15
C GLU A 383 6.80 27.13 43.87
N ASP A 384 7.37 26.69 42.73
CA ASP A 384 6.57 26.30 41.54
C ASP A 384 6.81 24.84 41.12
N ASP A 385 6.04 23.92 41.71
CA ASP A 385 5.88 22.54 41.21
C ASP A 385 4.89 22.55 40.04
N SER A 386 5.35 22.44 38.78
CA SER A 386 4.67 21.64 37.72
C SER A 386 5.19 21.77 36.27
N ASP A 387 6.26 22.51 35.95
CA ASP A 387 6.80 22.49 34.57
C ASP A 387 8.15 21.76 34.49
N LEU A 388 8.09 20.43 34.60
CA LEU A 388 9.18 19.54 34.17
C LEU A 388 9.48 19.83 32.69
N ALA A 389 10.61 20.50 32.44
CA ALA A 389 11.04 20.97 31.12
C ALA A 389 10.95 19.87 30.04
N ALA A 390 9.85 19.86 29.30
CA ALA A 390 9.64 18.91 28.21
C ALA A 390 10.64 19.21 27.07
N PRO A 391 11.27 18.18 26.48
CA PRO A 391 12.20 18.38 25.37
C PRO A 391 11.51 19.07 24.19
N THR A 392 12.06 20.19 23.72
CA THR A 392 11.50 20.95 22.59
C THR A 392 11.76 20.24 21.27
N LEU A 393 10.72 20.07 20.45
CA LEU A 393 10.84 19.51 19.10
C LEU A 393 11.63 20.48 18.21
N ARG A 394 12.82 20.06 17.75
CA ARG A 394 13.71 20.83 16.87
C ARG A 394 13.44 20.59 15.40
N GLY A 395 12.95 19.41 15.03
CA GLY A 395 12.73 19.05 13.64
C GLY A 395 12.36 17.59 13.44
N TRP A 396 12.38 17.14 12.19
CA TRP A 396 12.03 15.79 11.79
C TRP A 396 13.08 15.20 10.85
N ARG A 397 13.61 14.03 11.18
CA ARG A 397 14.42 13.22 10.27
C ARG A 397 13.53 12.24 9.54
N ARG A 398 13.85 11.92 8.29
CA ARG A 398 13.03 11.03 7.44
C ARG A 398 13.88 9.99 6.74
N TRP A 399 13.31 8.81 6.54
CA TRP A 399 13.97 7.70 5.86
C TRP A 399 13.03 7.03 4.86
N MET A 400 13.60 6.62 3.73
CA MET A 400 12.94 5.78 2.73
C MET A 400 13.43 4.35 2.89
N LYS A 401 12.49 3.42 3.03
CA LYS A 401 12.72 1.98 3.10
C LYS A 401 12.00 1.29 1.94
N VAL A 402 12.73 0.48 1.19
CA VAL A 402 12.13 -0.44 0.20
C VAL A 402 11.69 -1.68 0.97
N VAL A 403 10.38 -1.87 1.13
CA VAL A 403 9.84 -3.03 1.84
C VAL A 403 9.92 -4.27 0.94
N PHE A 404 9.43 -4.13 -0.29
CA PHE A 404 9.61 -5.09 -1.36
C PHE A 404 9.49 -4.39 -2.71
N ALA A 405 10.25 -4.86 -3.69
CA ALA A 405 10.18 -4.47 -5.09
C ALA A 405 10.79 -5.60 -5.93
N PRO A 406 10.28 -5.89 -7.14
CA PRO A 406 10.82 -6.96 -7.98
C PRO A 406 12.17 -6.60 -8.61
N HIS A 407 12.44 -5.31 -8.83
CA HIS A 407 13.63 -4.80 -9.52
C HIS A 407 14.69 -4.21 -8.59
N ALA A 408 14.43 -4.13 -7.28
CA ALA A 408 15.34 -3.55 -6.30
C ALA A 408 15.41 -4.42 -5.03
N PRO A 409 16.59 -4.55 -4.39
CA PRO A 409 16.71 -5.31 -3.15
C PRO A 409 15.90 -4.65 -2.03
N PRO A 410 15.25 -5.43 -1.16
CA PRO A 410 14.59 -4.88 0.01
C PRO A 410 15.62 -4.28 0.97
N THR A 411 15.23 -3.22 1.66
CA THR A 411 16.01 -2.65 2.75
C THR A 411 16.07 -3.63 3.92
N GLY A 412 17.19 -3.61 4.66
CA GLY A 412 17.43 -4.50 5.78
C GLY A 412 16.54 -4.23 6.99
N GLN A 413 16.87 -4.94 8.08
CA GLN A 413 16.12 -4.89 9.32
C GLN A 413 16.08 -3.47 9.92
N GLY A 414 14.89 -3.01 10.28
CA GLY A 414 14.68 -1.67 10.81
C GLY A 414 15.00 -0.58 9.78
N LEU A 415 16.05 0.21 10.02
CA LEU A 415 16.53 1.25 9.09
C LEU A 415 17.89 0.91 8.47
N ASP A 416 18.36 -0.34 8.60
CA ASP A 416 19.61 -0.75 7.98
C ASP A 416 19.52 -0.72 6.45
N GLY A 417 20.38 0.06 5.81
CA GLY A 417 20.32 0.34 4.37
C GLY A 417 19.18 1.29 3.95
N ALA A 418 18.39 1.85 4.88
CA ALA A 418 17.38 2.84 4.54
C ALA A 418 18.03 4.18 4.19
N VAL A 419 17.50 4.85 3.17
CA VAL A 419 18.05 6.14 2.71
C VAL A 419 17.45 7.26 3.54
N GLU A 420 18.27 7.95 4.31
CA GLU A 420 17.85 9.18 4.98
C GLU A 420 17.67 10.31 3.96
N PHE A 421 16.59 11.08 4.09
CA PHE A 421 16.29 12.19 3.17
C PHE A 421 15.69 13.39 3.89
N GLU A 422 15.78 14.54 3.21
CA GLU A 422 15.13 15.79 3.59
C GLU A 422 14.15 16.26 2.51
N VAL A 423 13.18 17.07 2.92
CA VAL A 423 12.24 17.73 2.01
C VAL A 423 12.75 19.14 1.78
N THR A 424 13.26 19.40 0.57
CA THR A 424 13.83 20.70 0.16
C THR A 424 12.91 21.43 -0.81
N MET A 425 13.27 22.65 -1.18
CA MET A 425 12.56 23.40 -2.23
C MET A 425 12.54 22.64 -3.56
N GLY A 426 13.60 21.89 -3.90
CA GLY A 426 13.69 21.07 -5.12
C GLY A 426 13.02 19.70 -5.04
N GLY A 427 12.39 19.34 -3.92
CA GLY A 427 11.78 18.02 -3.72
C GLY A 427 12.51 17.20 -2.65
N LEU A 428 12.44 15.88 -2.76
CA LEU A 428 13.16 14.99 -1.84
C LEU A 428 14.65 14.97 -2.19
N LYS A 429 15.50 14.98 -1.18
CA LYS A 429 16.96 14.93 -1.34
C LYS A 429 17.58 13.98 -0.33
N SER A 430 18.39 13.03 -0.78
CA SER A 430 19.09 12.11 0.11
C SER A 430 20.20 12.81 0.88
N ILE A 431 20.39 12.38 2.13
CA ILE A 431 21.46 12.85 3.00
C ILE A 431 22.66 11.92 2.81
N LYS A 432 23.76 12.45 2.25
CA LYS A 432 25.01 11.70 2.11
C LYS A 432 25.59 11.42 3.50
N ILE A 433 25.61 10.15 3.91
CA ILE A 433 26.31 9.74 5.13
C ILE A 433 27.81 9.89 4.86
N GLN A 434 28.43 10.98 5.34
CA GLN A 434 29.88 11.06 5.39
C GLN A 434 30.36 9.94 6.31
N LYS A 435 30.88 8.84 5.73
CA LYS A 435 31.64 7.85 6.50
C LYS A 435 32.79 8.61 7.14
N ALA A 436 32.68 8.91 8.43
CA ALA A 436 33.80 9.41 9.21
C ALA A 436 34.95 8.42 8.96
N LYS A 437 36.05 8.92 8.39
CA LYS A 437 37.31 8.17 8.29
C LYS A 437 37.59 7.65 9.70
N LYS A 438 37.54 6.33 9.90
CA LYS A 438 38.22 5.69 11.03
C LYS A 438 39.68 6.11 10.92
N GLN A 439 40.09 7.04 11.79
CA GLN A 439 41.50 7.30 12.08
C GLN A 439 42.02 6.20 13.00
#